data_AF-A0A5J5CX37-F1
#
_entry.id   AF-A0A5J5CX37-F1
#
_cell.length_a   1.000
_cell.length_b   1.000
_cell.length_c   1.000
_cell.angle_alpha   90.00
_cell.angle_beta   90.00
_cell.angle_gamma   90.00
#
_symmetry.space_group_name_H-M   'P 1'
#
loop_
_entity.id
_entity.type
_entity.pdbx_description
1 polymer ?
#
loop_
_entity_poly.entity_id
_entity_poly.type
_entity_poly.pdbx_seq_one_letter_code
_entity_poly.pdbx_strand_id
1 'polypeptide(L)'
;MLKTSKPLSQALYDATEKVKKQSGDPDMWLKEFSSFLKDQLTFNNFCCQNFSDINNFDFLKEETEKGLVSVIKEVSKLSLDKMKKFRMKPDQILIDQLCNCCWVTCPFCAAVCTNTIADHSPDKHNVPFHRPSGIKGWYYKDTVELDIHFCTTLVASDERFRPHHGSDERIPYKEYQTAGEEYATWQITPDESKLIYWKWFVCRFQKQLEGHYTLKFQGRGEIPNEWRTYSKQEAIESLDEMYNL
;
A
#
# COMPACT_ATOMS: atom_id res chain seq x y z
N MET A 1 3.39 -26.68 24.75
CA MET A 1 4.19 -26.49 23.52
C MET A 1 3.28 -26.68 22.31
N LEU A 2 3.06 -25.63 21.53
CA LEU A 2 2.19 -25.66 20.34
C LEU A 2 2.80 -26.57 19.26
N LYS A 3 2.10 -27.64 18.89
CA LYS A 3 2.48 -28.58 17.82
C LYS A 3 2.54 -27.94 16.41
N THR A 4 2.17 -26.66 16.28
CA THR A 4 2.00 -25.93 15.01
C THR A 4 3.24 -25.17 14.52
N SER A 5 4.26 -24.96 15.36
CA SER A 5 5.46 -24.19 14.95
C SER A 5 6.38 -24.97 14.00
N LYS A 6 6.55 -26.27 14.23
CA LYS A 6 7.49 -27.12 13.47
C LYS A 6 7.07 -27.36 12.01
N PRO A 7 5.78 -27.61 11.70
CA PRO A 7 5.34 -27.80 10.32
C PRO A 7 5.41 -26.53 9.47
N LEU A 8 5.25 -25.37 10.10
CA LEU A 8 5.17 -24.09 9.41
C LEU A 8 6.55 -23.62 8.92
N SER A 9 7.58 -23.73 9.75
CA SER A 9 8.97 -23.46 9.35
C SER A 9 9.46 -24.43 8.26
N GLN A 10 9.01 -25.69 8.31
CA GLN A 10 9.36 -26.68 7.28
C GLN A 10 8.69 -26.35 5.94
N ALA A 11 7.40 -26.00 5.94
CA ALA A 11 6.69 -25.58 4.73
C ALA A 11 7.32 -24.33 4.09
N LEU A 12 7.76 -23.36 4.89
CA LEU A 12 8.48 -22.17 4.45
C LEU A 12 9.81 -22.52 3.78
N TYR A 13 10.58 -23.42 4.39
CA TYR A 13 11.84 -23.92 3.83
C TYR A 13 11.61 -24.63 2.49
N ASP A 14 10.67 -25.57 2.44
CA ASP A 14 10.43 -26.41 1.28
C ASP A 14 9.91 -25.60 0.08
N ALA A 15 9.00 -24.65 0.31
CA ALA A 15 8.50 -23.74 -0.73
C ALA A 15 9.63 -22.86 -1.30
N THR A 16 10.44 -22.28 -0.42
CA THR A 16 11.55 -21.40 -0.79
C THR A 16 12.60 -22.13 -1.63
N GLU A 17 13.02 -23.32 -1.18
CA GLU A 17 14.00 -24.13 -1.91
C GLU A 17 13.48 -24.60 -3.27
N LYS A 18 12.18 -24.95 -3.35
CA LYS A 18 11.57 -25.41 -4.60
C LYS A 18 11.53 -24.28 -5.65
N VAL A 19 11.11 -23.09 -5.26
CA VAL A 19 11.03 -21.94 -6.18
C VAL A 19 12.42 -21.48 -6.62
N LYS A 20 13.40 -21.46 -5.71
CA LYS A 20 14.80 -21.15 -6.07
C LYS A 20 15.37 -22.13 -7.10
N LYS A 21 15.10 -23.43 -6.95
CA LYS A 21 15.54 -24.46 -7.92
C LYS A 21 14.88 -24.31 -9.29
N GLN A 22 13.63 -23.84 -9.32
CA GLN A 22 12.84 -23.74 -10.55
C GLN A 22 12.91 -22.35 -11.18
N SER A 23 13.67 -21.42 -10.60
CA SER A 23 13.68 -19.99 -10.97
C SER A 23 12.26 -19.43 -11.07
N GLY A 24 11.40 -19.84 -10.12
CA GLY A 24 9.99 -19.48 -10.11
C GLY A 24 9.76 -18.06 -9.62
N ASP A 25 8.58 -17.55 -9.90
CA ASP A 25 8.14 -16.23 -9.47
C ASP A 25 7.49 -16.27 -8.07
N PRO A 26 7.23 -15.10 -7.47
CA PRO A 26 6.55 -15.02 -6.17
C PRO A 26 5.15 -15.64 -6.14
N ASP A 27 4.44 -15.66 -7.26
CA ASP A 27 3.13 -16.33 -7.37
C ASP A 27 3.28 -17.85 -7.23
N MET A 28 4.33 -18.41 -7.82
CA MET A 28 4.71 -19.80 -7.65
C MET A 28 5.10 -20.09 -6.20
N TRP A 29 5.88 -19.22 -5.57
CA TRP A 29 6.27 -19.39 -4.16
C TRP A 29 5.06 -19.46 -3.24
N LEU A 30 4.09 -18.56 -3.45
CA LEU A 30 2.86 -18.53 -2.67
C LEU A 30 2.02 -19.79 -2.86
N LYS A 31 1.88 -20.26 -4.11
CA LYS A 31 1.16 -21.50 -4.44
C LYS A 31 1.78 -22.70 -3.75
N GLU A 32 3.10 -22.82 -3.81
CA GLU A 32 3.84 -23.92 -3.18
C GLU A 32 3.71 -23.86 -1.66
N PHE A 33 3.96 -22.70 -1.05
CA PHE A 33 3.83 -22.53 0.39
C PHE A 33 2.41 -22.85 0.90
N SER A 34 1.39 -22.38 0.19
CA SER A 34 -0.01 -22.67 0.50
C SER A 34 -0.35 -24.15 0.34
N SER A 35 0.24 -24.83 -0.66
CA SER A 35 0.04 -26.27 -0.87
C SER A 35 0.57 -27.10 0.30
N PHE A 36 1.73 -26.73 0.86
CA PHE A 36 2.33 -27.42 2.02
C PHE A 36 1.53 -27.23 3.31
N LEU A 37 0.71 -26.17 3.39
CA LEU A 37 -0.07 -25.83 4.57
C LEU A 37 -1.54 -26.26 4.47
N LYS A 38 -1.99 -26.73 3.31
CA LYS A 38 -3.40 -27.04 3.02
C LYS A 38 -4.06 -27.99 4.03
N ASP A 39 -3.30 -28.96 4.54
CA ASP A 39 -3.80 -29.94 5.51
C ASP A 39 -3.82 -29.42 6.96
N GLN A 40 -3.17 -28.29 7.22
CA GLN A 40 -3.03 -27.71 8.57
C GLN A 40 -3.77 -26.39 8.74
N LEU A 41 -3.96 -25.65 7.65
CA LEU A 41 -4.61 -24.35 7.59
C LEU A 41 -5.45 -24.28 6.31
N THR A 42 -6.75 -23.99 6.46
CA THR A 42 -7.61 -23.62 5.34
C THR A 42 -7.29 -22.20 4.92
N PHE A 43 -6.45 -22.03 3.93
CA PHE A 43 -6.32 -20.76 3.22
C PHE A 43 -7.48 -20.64 2.23
N ASN A 44 -8.43 -19.75 2.50
CA ASN A 44 -9.31 -19.27 1.45
C ASN A 44 -8.44 -18.50 0.46
N ASN A 45 -8.63 -18.77 -0.85
CA ASN A 45 -7.86 -18.21 -1.95
C ASN A 45 -7.41 -16.77 -1.66
N PHE A 46 -6.14 -16.60 -1.30
CA PHE A 46 -5.59 -15.29 -1.06
C PHE A 46 -5.63 -14.47 -2.34
N CYS A 47 -6.16 -13.26 -2.26
CA CYS A 47 -5.96 -12.25 -3.28
C CYS A 47 -4.58 -11.61 -3.06
N CYS A 48 -3.53 -12.34 -3.41
CA CYS A 48 -2.17 -11.82 -3.47
C CYS A 48 -1.94 -11.34 -4.90
N GLN A 49 -2.33 -10.11 -5.19
CA GLN A 49 -2.00 -9.47 -6.47
C GLN A 49 -0.80 -8.54 -6.23
N ASN A 50 0.19 -8.61 -7.13
CA ASN A 50 1.40 -7.77 -7.22
C ASN A 50 2.55 -8.09 -6.25
N PHE A 51 3.11 -9.30 -6.34
CA PHE A 51 4.45 -9.59 -5.80
C PHE A 51 5.57 -9.57 -6.86
N SER A 52 5.32 -9.04 -8.07
CA SER A 52 6.25 -9.06 -9.20
C SER A 52 7.66 -8.51 -8.89
N ASP A 53 7.79 -7.70 -7.85
CA ASP A 53 9.04 -7.00 -7.51
C ASP A 53 9.89 -7.77 -6.48
N ILE A 54 9.39 -8.88 -5.94
CA ILE A 54 10.11 -9.69 -4.94
C ILE A 54 11.01 -10.71 -5.63
N ASN A 55 12.30 -10.40 -5.75
CA ASN A 55 13.30 -11.31 -6.30
C ASN A 55 14.18 -11.98 -5.23
N ASN A 56 14.07 -11.53 -3.97
CA ASN A 56 14.86 -12.04 -2.86
C ASN A 56 14.01 -12.94 -1.96
N PHE A 57 13.95 -14.22 -2.32
CA PHE A 57 13.18 -15.23 -1.59
C PHE A 57 13.75 -15.55 -0.20
N ASP A 58 15.06 -15.36 0.02
CA ASP A 58 15.67 -15.56 1.34
C ASP A 58 15.19 -14.49 2.32
N PHE A 59 15.13 -13.24 1.86
CA PHE A 59 14.55 -12.13 2.64
C PHE A 59 13.06 -12.35 2.89
N LEU A 60 12.30 -12.78 1.88
CA LEU A 60 10.88 -13.07 2.03
C LEU A 60 10.64 -14.15 3.10
N LYS A 61 11.44 -15.23 3.07
CA LYS A 61 11.39 -16.30 4.07
C LYS A 61 11.68 -15.76 5.47
N GLU A 62 12.75 -15.00 5.63
CA GLU A 62 13.17 -14.47 6.94
C GLU A 62 12.11 -13.54 7.56
N GLU A 63 11.57 -12.60 6.78
CA GLU A 63 10.54 -11.66 7.28
C GLU A 63 9.21 -12.38 7.55
N THR A 64 8.86 -13.38 6.75
CA THR A 64 7.69 -14.22 6.99
C THR A 64 7.84 -15.03 8.28
N GLU A 65 9.02 -15.62 8.53
CA GLU A 65 9.32 -16.33 9.77
C GLU A 65 9.24 -15.39 11.00
N LYS A 66 9.81 -14.19 10.92
CA LYS A 66 9.71 -13.18 12.00
C LYS A 66 8.27 -12.79 12.31
N GLY A 67 7.48 -12.51 11.27
CA GLY A 67 6.05 -12.18 11.40
C GLY A 67 5.26 -13.31 12.07
N LEU A 68 5.49 -14.55 11.64
CA LEU A 68 4.83 -15.73 12.20
C LEU A 68 5.18 -15.99 13.66
N VAL A 69 6.45 -15.81 14.05
CA VAL A 69 6.86 -15.95 15.46
C VAL A 69 6.10 -14.95 16.34
N SER A 70 5.94 -13.71 15.88
CA SER A 70 5.17 -12.68 16.58
C SER A 70 3.69 -13.09 16.74
N VAL A 71 3.06 -13.52 15.64
CA VAL A 71 1.65 -13.95 15.64
C VAL A 71 1.44 -15.16 16.55
N ILE A 72 2.29 -16.18 16.46
CA ILE A 72 2.20 -17.38 17.32
C ILE A 72 2.33 -17.01 18.79
N LYS A 73 3.23 -16.08 19.13
CA LYS A 73 3.42 -15.59 20.50
C LYS A 73 2.15 -14.90 21.02
N GLU A 74 1.53 -14.03 20.24
CA GLU A 74 0.29 -13.38 20.64
C GLU A 74 -0.89 -14.35 20.73
N VAL A 75 -1.02 -15.26 19.76
CA VAL A 75 -2.05 -16.30 19.76
C VAL A 75 -1.90 -17.26 20.94
N SER A 76 -0.68 -17.57 21.37
CA SER A 76 -0.41 -18.46 22.52
C SER A 76 -0.87 -17.88 23.85
N LYS A 77 -1.06 -16.55 23.94
CA LYS A 77 -1.62 -15.87 25.12
C LYS A 77 -3.15 -15.96 25.18
N LEU A 78 -3.80 -16.35 24.09
CA LEU A 78 -5.25 -16.52 24.03
C LEU A 78 -5.61 -17.94 24.50
N SER A 79 -6.58 -18.06 25.41
CA SER A 79 -7.04 -19.38 25.84
C SER A 79 -7.83 -20.06 24.71
N LEU A 80 -7.40 -21.27 24.33
CA LEU A 80 -8.06 -22.08 23.28
C LEU A 80 -9.54 -22.33 23.57
N ASP A 81 -9.93 -22.36 24.86
CA ASP A 81 -11.32 -22.53 25.29
C ASP A 81 -12.19 -21.28 25.05
N LYS A 82 -11.59 -20.08 24.98
CA LYS A 82 -12.31 -18.86 24.57
C LYS A 82 -12.49 -18.81 23.05
N MET A 83 -11.51 -19.31 22.27
CA MET A 83 -11.60 -19.34 20.80
C MET A 83 -12.75 -20.21 20.28
N LYS A 84 -13.07 -21.32 20.97
CA LYS A 84 -14.22 -22.19 20.64
C LYS A 84 -15.59 -21.55 20.88
N LYS A 85 -15.67 -20.42 21.61
CA LYS A 85 -16.93 -19.71 21.89
C LYS A 85 -17.34 -18.72 20.80
N PHE A 86 -16.42 -18.36 19.91
CA PHE A 86 -16.72 -17.44 18.82
C PHE A 86 -17.26 -18.22 17.61
N ARG A 87 -18.40 -17.77 17.07
CA ARG A 87 -19.02 -18.38 15.87
C ARG A 87 -18.13 -18.30 14.63
N MET A 88 -17.21 -17.34 14.60
CA MET A 88 -16.19 -17.17 13.56
C MET A 88 -14.83 -17.06 14.24
N LYS A 89 -13.80 -17.64 13.62
CA LYS A 89 -12.44 -17.54 14.16
C LYS A 89 -11.90 -16.11 13.97
N PRO A 90 -11.13 -15.56 14.92
CA PRO A 90 -10.60 -14.19 14.81
C PRO A 90 -9.81 -13.91 13.53
N ASP A 91 -9.03 -14.89 13.06
CA ASP A 91 -8.32 -14.85 11.78
C ASP A 91 -9.28 -14.76 10.59
N GLN A 92 -10.39 -15.49 10.61
CA GLN A 92 -11.42 -15.36 9.59
C GLN A 92 -12.07 -13.97 9.60
N ILE A 93 -12.32 -13.41 10.78
CA ILE A 93 -12.85 -12.04 10.91
C ILE A 93 -11.87 -11.02 10.33
N LEU A 94 -10.57 -11.15 10.62
CA LEU A 94 -9.55 -10.25 10.09
C LEU A 94 -9.38 -10.40 8.57
N ILE A 95 -9.39 -11.63 8.05
CA ILE A 95 -9.34 -11.90 6.61
C ILE A 95 -10.58 -11.33 5.93
N ASP A 96 -11.77 -11.58 6.46
CA ASP A 96 -13.02 -11.06 5.91
C ASP A 96 -13.03 -9.53 5.98
N GLN A 97 -12.52 -8.92 7.04
CA GLN A 97 -12.38 -7.46 7.13
C GLN A 97 -11.42 -6.92 6.05
N LEU A 98 -10.24 -7.53 5.87
CA LEU A 98 -9.26 -7.12 4.85
C LEU A 98 -9.77 -7.35 3.41
N CYS A 99 -10.44 -8.47 3.15
CA CYS A 99 -11.03 -8.80 1.85
C CYS A 99 -12.23 -7.90 1.53
N ASN A 100 -12.96 -7.46 2.55
CA ASN A 100 -14.06 -6.53 2.40
C ASN A 100 -13.62 -5.07 2.54
N CYS A 101 -12.33 -4.74 2.62
CA CYS A 101 -11.89 -3.34 2.54
C CYS A 101 -12.11 -2.77 1.14
N CYS A 102 -12.31 -1.45 1.07
CA CYS A 102 -12.31 -0.75 -0.19
C CYS A 102 -10.88 -0.62 -0.74
N TRP A 103 -10.63 -1.19 -1.92
CA TRP A 103 -9.33 -1.12 -2.59
C TRP A 103 -9.25 -0.05 -3.67
N VAL A 104 -10.28 0.80 -3.79
CA VAL A 104 -10.29 1.93 -4.73
C VAL A 104 -9.19 2.92 -4.34
N THR A 105 -8.41 3.38 -5.32
CA THR A 105 -7.27 4.27 -5.10
C THR A 105 -7.54 5.69 -5.60
N CYS A 106 -6.98 6.68 -4.92
CA CYS A 106 -7.12 8.08 -5.26
C CYS A 106 -6.65 8.34 -6.71
N PRO A 107 -7.43 9.07 -7.53
CA PRO A 107 -7.06 9.33 -8.92
C PRO A 107 -5.75 10.13 -9.07
N PHE A 108 -5.41 10.96 -8.07
CA PHE A 108 -4.20 11.76 -8.11
C PHE A 108 -2.97 11.03 -7.57
N CYS A 109 -3.04 10.50 -6.36
CA CYS A 109 -1.86 9.95 -5.70
C CYS A 109 -1.85 8.44 -5.57
N ALA A 110 -2.95 7.74 -5.89
CA ALA A 110 -3.13 6.30 -5.70
C ALA A 110 -3.07 5.83 -4.23
N ALA A 111 -3.31 6.71 -3.25
CA ALA A 111 -3.59 6.31 -1.88
C ALA A 111 -4.88 5.45 -1.84
N VAL A 112 -4.88 4.37 -1.07
CA VAL A 112 -6.01 3.43 -0.98
C VAL A 112 -7.08 4.00 -0.04
N CYS A 113 -8.35 3.82 -0.39
CA CYS A 113 -9.47 4.18 0.48
C CYS A 113 -9.36 3.48 1.85
N THR A 114 -9.63 4.19 2.94
CA THR A 114 -9.57 3.61 4.30
C THR A 114 -10.90 3.03 4.77
N ASN A 115 -11.92 3.00 3.92
CA ASN A 115 -13.21 2.42 4.29
C ASN A 115 -13.07 0.89 4.41
N THR A 116 -13.54 0.34 5.54
CA THR A 116 -13.47 -1.08 5.88
C THR A 116 -14.54 -1.93 5.19
N ILE A 117 -15.35 -1.33 4.30
CA ILE A 117 -16.42 -1.98 3.56
C ILE A 117 -16.23 -1.70 2.06
N ALA A 118 -16.28 -2.75 1.25
CA ALA A 118 -16.21 -2.68 -0.20
C ALA A 118 -17.54 -2.13 -0.76
N ASP A 119 -17.47 -1.47 -1.91
CA ASP A 119 -18.64 -0.89 -2.58
C ASP A 119 -19.52 -0.03 -1.65
N HIS A 120 -18.87 0.77 -0.80
CA HIS A 120 -19.50 1.64 0.19
C HIS A 120 -20.23 2.87 -0.40
N SER A 121 -20.76 2.76 -1.61
CA SER A 121 -21.66 3.76 -2.19
C SER A 121 -22.92 3.87 -1.33
N PRO A 122 -23.44 5.08 -1.02
CA PRO A 122 -23.13 6.36 -1.65
C PRO A 122 -22.00 7.18 -0.99
N ASP A 123 -21.29 6.63 0.01
CA ASP A 123 -20.22 7.37 0.69
C ASP A 123 -19.01 7.55 -0.23
N LYS A 124 -18.42 8.75 -0.21
CA LYS A 124 -17.25 9.06 -1.03
C LYS A 124 -15.99 8.38 -0.52
N HIS A 125 -15.15 7.93 -1.44
CA HIS A 125 -13.82 7.42 -1.14
C HIS A 125 -12.97 8.52 -0.53
N ASN A 126 -12.26 8.19 0.53
CA ASN A 126 -11.38 9.11 1.23
C ASN A 126 -10.25 8.35 1.91
N VAL A 127 -9.21 9.10 2.26
CA VAL A 127 -8.06 8.64 3.04
C VAL A 127 -7.67 9.81 3.94
N PRO A 128 -7.23 9.56 5.19
CA PRO A 128 -6.83 10.64 6.09
C PRO A 128 -5.61 11.39 5.57
N PHE A 129 -4.77 10.75 4.75
CA PHE A 129 -3.55 11.35 4.24
C PHE A 129 -3.30 10.99 2.79
N HIS A 130 -3.06 12.02 2.00
CA HIS A 130 -2.63 11.89 0.62
C HIS A 130 -1.11 11.92 0.51
N ARG A 131 -0.61 11.60 -0.68
CA ARG A 131 0.81 11.59 -1.01
C ARG A 131 1.08 12.44 -2.26
N PRO A 132 2.34 12.83 -2.54
CA PRO A 132 2.69 13.54 -3.75
C PRO A 132 2.20 12.83 -5.01
N SER A 133 1.57 13.57 -5.93
CA SER A 133 0.95 13.02 -7.14
C SER A 133 1.98 12.36 -8.08
N GLY A 134 3.24 12.81 -8.08
CA GLY A 134 4.32 12.19 -8.83
C GLY A 134 4.66 10.76 -8.41
N ILE A 135 4.21 10.30 -7.23
CA ILE A 135 4.30 8.88 -6.85
C ILE A 135 3.42 8.01 -7.76
N LYS A 136 2.30 8.54 -8.26
CA LYS A 136 1.45 7.90 -9.29
C LYS A 136 1.91 8.24 -10.72
N GLY A 137 3.01 8.98 -10.86
CA GLY A 137 3.55 9.39 -12.16
C GLY A 137 2.89 10.63 -12.76
N TRP A 138 2.18 11.45 -11.98
CA TRP A 138 1.73 12.76 -12.47
C TRP A 138 2.92 13.65 -12.80
N TYR A 139 2.81 14.38 -13.90
CA TYR A 139 3.88 15.25 -14.41
C TYR A 139 3.31 16.44 -15.18
N TYR A 140 4.13 17.46 -15.35
CA TYR A 140 3.75 18.63 -16.13
C TYR A 140 3.81 18.31 -17.63
N LYS A 141 2.68 18.44 -18.35
CA LYS A 141 2.59 18.17 -19.80
C LYS A 141 3.71 18.87 -20.58
N ASP A 142 4.16 18.19 -21.63
CA ASP A 142 5.20 18.64 -22.55
C ASP A 142 6.58 18.77 -21.89
N THR A 143 6.73 18.20 -20.68
CA THR A 143 7.99 18.12 -19.94
C THR A 143 8.18 16.73 -19.35
N VAL A 144 9.34 16.50 -18.74
CA VAL A 144 9.65 15.28 -17.97
C VAL A 144 9.48 15.48 -16.46
N GLU A 145 8.93 16.62 -16.03
CA GLU A 145 8.96 17.06 -14.63
C GLU A 145 7.83 16.40 -13.82
N LEU A 146 8.18 15.48 -12.91
CA LEU A 146 7.24 14.82 -11.98
C LEU A 146 6.67 15.82 -10.97
N ASP A 147 5.40 15.66 -10.62
CA ASP A 147 4.73 16.52 -9.64
C ASP A 147 5.11 16.14 -8.20
N ILE A 148 5.43 17.14 -7.37
CA ILE A 148 5.75 16.97 -5.95
C ILE A 148 4.58 17.34 -5.02
N HIS A 149 3.50 17.90 -5.55
CA HIS A 149 2.41 18.43 -4.74
C HIS A 149 1.51 17.31 -4.21
N PHE A 150 1.08 17.47 -2.96
CA PHE A 150 0.11 16.60 -2.30
C PHE A 150 -1.29 16.94 -2.82
N CYS A 151 -2.18 15.93 -2.91
CA CYS A 151 -3.56 16.16 -3.35
C CYS A 151 -4.26 17.25 -2.54
N THR A 152 -4.07 17.27 -1.23
CA THR A 152 -4.65 18.23 -0.28
C THR A 152 -4.20 19.66 -0.57
N THR A 153 -2.97 19.85 -1.05
CA THR A 153 -2.44 21.14 -1.52
C THR A 153 -3.01 21.48 -2.90
N LEU A 154 -3.05 20.51 -3.81
CA LEU A 154 -3.55 20.71 -5.18
C LEU A 154 -5.02 21.17 -5.15
N VAL A 155 -5.90 20.50 -4.40
CA VAL A 155 -7.33 20.88 -4.29
C VAL A 155 -7.58 22.20 -3.57
N ALA A 156 -6.58 22.74 -2.87
CA ALA A 156 -6.63 24.08 -2.26
C ALA A 156 -6.09 25.18 -3.21
N SER A 157 -5.34 24.80 -4.25
CA SER A 157 -4.66 25.72 -5.16
C SER A 157 -5.52 26.19 -6.34
N ASP A 158 -5.05 27.20 -7.07
CA ASP A 158 -5.61 27.61 -8.37
C ASP A 158 -5.02 26.83 -9.56
N GLU A 159 -4.27 25.75 -9.29
CA GLU A 159 -3.73 24.91 -10.34
C GLU A 159 -4.83 24.12 -11.06
N ARG A 160 -4.47 23.60 -12.24
CA ARG A 160 -5.39 22.83 -13.09
C ARG A 160 -4.73 21.54 -13.54
N PHE A 161 -5.51 20.47 -13.61
CA PHE A 161 -5.07 19.17 -14.10
C PHE A 161 -5.80 18.75 -15.36
N ARG A 162 -5.31 17.70 -15.99
CA ARG A 162 -5.93 17.06 -17.15
C ARG A 162 -6.46 15.70 -16.73
N PRO A 163 -7.78 15.46 -16.76
CA PRO A 163 -8.35 14.21 -16.28
C PRO A 163 -7.94 12.99 -17.12
N HIS A 164 -7.64 13.21 -18.40
CA HIS A 164 -7.33 12.16 -19.37
C HIS A 164 -6.04 12.46 -20.13
N HIS A 165 -5.23 11.43 -20.34
CA HIS A 165 -4.06 11.52 -21.20
C HIS A 165 -4.47 11.88 -22.64
N GLY A 166 -3.88 12.94 -23.19
CA GLY A 166 -4.15 13.41 -24.56
C GLY A 166 -5.29 14.43 -24.68
N SER A 167 -6.06 14.69 -23.62
CA SER A 167 -7.02 15.81 -23.62
C SER A 167 -6.30 17.15 -23.40
N ASP A 168 -6.75 18.19 -24.10
CA ASP A 168 -6.35 19.57 -23.79
C ASP A 168 -7.23 20.24 -22.73
N GLU A 169 -8.32 19.57 -22.35
CA GLU A 169 -9.21 20.02 -21.28
C GLU A 169 -8.46 20.09 -19.94
N ARG A 170 -8.53 21.25 -19.32
CA ARG A 170 -7.95 21.50 -18.00
C ARG A 170 -9.05 21.82 -17.01
N ILE A 171 -9.12 21.07 -15.93
CA ILE A 171 -10.09 21.28 -14.85
C ILE A 171 -9.34 21.83 -13.64
N PRO A 172 -9.82 22.92 -13.01
CA PRO A 172 -9.25 23.39 -11.75
C PRO A 172 -9.26 22.28 -10.70
N TYR A 173 -8.18 22.12 -9.93
CA TYR A 173 -8.16 21.11 -8.87
C TYR A 173 -9.26 21.33 -7.83
N LYS A 174 -9.68 22.58 -7.59
CA LYS A 174 -10.84 22.93 -6.74
C LYS A 174 -12.16 22.33 -7.25
N GLU A 175 -12.26 22.06 -8.54
CA GLU A 175 -13.46 21.54 -9.21
C GLU A 175 -13.28 20.09 -9.68
N TYR A 176 -12.29 19.37 -9.12
CA TYR A 176 -11.92 18.03 -9.60
C TYR A 176 -13.10 17.05 -9.67
N GLN A 177 -14.11 17.19 -8.81
CA GLN A 177 -15.29 16.32 -8.81
C GLN A 177 -16.13 16.42 -10.09
N THR A 178 -15.92 17.44 -10.92
CA THR A 178 -16.55 17.59 -12.24
C THR A 178 -15.82 16.80 -13.34
N ALA A 179 -14.63 16.27 -13.06
CA ALA A 179 -13.73 15.64 -14.02
C ALA A 179 -14.09 14.18 -14.40
N GLY A 180 -15.34 13.77 -14.18
CA GLY A 180 -15.81 12.41 -14.41
C GLY A 180 -15.96 11.58 -13.14
N GLU A 181 -16.55 10.40 -13.30
CA GLU A 181 -16.95 9.50 -12.19
C GLU A 181 -15.79 9.11 -11.27
N GLU A 182 -14.60 8.86 -11.83
CA GLU A 182 -13.38 8.52 -11.07
C GLU A 182 -13.04 9.61 -10.04
N TYR A 183 -13.30 10.88 -10.37
CA TYR A 183 -13.00 12.02 -9.49
C TYR A 183 -14.20 12.39 -8.61
N ALA A 184 -15.42 12.29 -9.13
CA ALA A 184 -16.66 12.63 -8.43
C ALA A 184 -16.90 11.78 -7.16
N THR A 185 -16.45 10.53 -7.20
CA THR A 185 -16.57 9.55 -6.10
C THR A 185 -15.56 9.76 -4.97
N TRP A 186 -14.58 10.65 -5.14
CA TRP A 186 -13.57 10.95 -4.12
C TRP A 186 -13.88 12.23 -3.34
N GLN A 187 -13.49 12.21 -2.06
CA GLN A 187 -13.48 13.35 -1.17
C GLN A 187 -12.06 13.56 -0.64
N ILE A 188 -11.43 14.62 -1.13
CA ILE A 188 -10.10 15.10 -0.74
C ILE A 188 -10.29 16.41 0.02
N THR A 189 -9.85 16.43 1.28
CA THR A 189 -9.94 17.63 2.12
C THR A 189 -8.77 18.57 1.82
N PRO A 190 -9.01 19.88 1.59
CA PRO A 190 -7.95 20.89 1.41
C PRO A 190 -7.34 21.28 2.77
N ASP A 191 -6.76 20.32 3.49
CA ASP A 191 -6.20 20.53 4.84
C ASP A 191 -4.70 20.83 4.85
N GLU A 192 -4.08 20.92 3.67
CA GLU A 192 -2.63 21.10 3.47
C GLU A 192 -1.75 20.07 4.19
N SER A 193 -2.30 18.90 4.54
CA SER A 193 -1.56 17.82 5.17
C SER A 193 -0.42 17.34 4.27
N LYS A 194 0.81 17.38 4.81
CA LYS A 194 2.06 17.06 4.10
C LYS A 194 2.95 16.19 4.98
N LEU A 195 2.55 14.93 5.18
CA LEU A 195 3.27 13.99 6.03
C LEU A 195 4.76 13.91 5.67
N ILE A 196 5.61 14.01 6.69
CA ILE A 196 7.07 13.89 6.57
C ILE A 196 7.43 12.56 5.93
N TYR A 197 6.72 11.48 6.27
CA TYR A 197 6.90 10.17 5.64
C TYR A 197 6.92 10.23 4.11
N TRP A 198 5.96 10.90 3.48
CA TRP A 198 5.87 10.94 2.02
C TRP A 198 6.94 11.85 1.40
N LYS A 199 7.35 12.91 2.09
CA LYS A 199 8.48 13.76 1.69
C LYS A 199 9.79 12.97 1.68
N TRP A 200 10.03 12.22 2.77
CA TRP A 200 11.16 11.31 2.90
C TRP A 200 11.11 10.18 1.86
N PHE A 201 9.94 9.59 1.63
CA PHE A 201 9.74 8.50 0.66
C PHE A 201 10.16 8.94 -0.75
N VAL A 202 9.68 10.09 -1.21
CA VAL A 202 10.06 10.63 -2.53
C VAL A 202 11.57 10.84 -2.64
N CYS A 203 12.22 11.37 -1.59
CA CYS A 203 13.68 11.50 -1.56
C CYS A 203 14.40 10.15 -1.60
N ARG A 204 13.94 9.18 -0.79
CA ARG A 204 14.56 7.87 -0.63
C ARG A 204 14.49 7.03 -1.91
N PHE A 205 13.35 7.11 -2.60
CA PHE A 205 13.01 6.32 -3.78
C PHE A 205 13.04 7.14 -5.08
N GLN A 206 13.65 8.33 -5.06
CA GLN A 206 13.70 9.24 -6.21
C GLN A 206 14.13 8.53 -7.49
N LYS A 207 15.27 7.82 -7.47
CA LYS A 207 15.81 7.15 -8.67
C LYS A 207 14.90 6.06 -9.21
N GLN A 208 14.22 5.34 -8.31
CA GLN A 208 13.29 4.27 -8.65
C GLN A 208 12.02 4.85 -9.29
N LEU A 209 11.46 5.92 -8.72
CA LEU A 209 10.30 6.62 -9.28
C LEU A 209 10.64 7.21 -10.66
N GLU A 210 11.77 7.89 -10.78
CA GLU A 210 12.24 8.45 -12.06
C GLU A 210 12.46 7.37 -13.12
N GLY A 211 13.05 6.23 -12.73
CA GLY A 211 13.27 5.10 -13.63
C GLY A 211 11.97 4.42 -14.05
N HIS A 212 11.05 4.19 -13.11
CA HIS A 212 9.78 3.53 -13.37
C HIS A 212 8.91 4.32 -14.36
N TYR A 213 8.83 5.64 -14.20
CA TYR A 213 8.01 6.48 -15.09
C TYR A 213 8.77 7.03 -16.30
N THR A 214 10.10 6.87 -16.37
CA THR A 214 10.96 7.55 -17.37
C THR A 214 10.79 9.07 -17.31
N LEU A 215 10.65 9.61 -16.10
CA LEU A 215 10.46 11.03 -15.80
C LEU A 215 11.48 11.50 -14.74
N LYS A 216 11.50 12.80 -14.40
CA LYS A 216 12.52 13.43 -13.55
C LYS A 216 11.91 14.38 -12.53
N PHE A 217 12.43 14.35 -11.29
CA PHE A 217 12.15 15.39 -10.31
C PHE A 217 13.10 16.58 -10.54
N GLN A 218 12.72 17.45 -11.46
CA GLN A 218 13.48 18.63 -11.86
C GLN A 218 12.55 19.78 -12.25
N GLY A 219 13.09 21.00 -12.39
CA GLY A 219 12.32 22.16 -12.80
C GLY A 219 11.19 22.44 -11.82
N ARG A 220 9.94 22.47 -12.28
CA ARG A 220 8.78 22.66 -11.40
C ARG A 220 8.55 21.50 -10.44
N GLY A 221 9.04 20.32 -10.81
CA GLY A 221 9.00 19.10 -10.02
C GLY A 221 10.23 18.87 -9.14
N GLU A 222 11.08 19.88 -8.94
CA GLU A 222 12.30 19.70 -8.16
C GLU A 222 11.97 19.44 -6.68
N ILE A 223 12.52 18.34 -6.14
CA ILE A 223 12.35 18.00 -4.73
C ILE A 223 13.06 19.05 -3.86
N PRO A 224 12.33 19.73 -2.95
CA PRO A 224 12.93 20.74 -2.07
C PRO A 224 14.07 20.17 -1.23
N ASN A 225 15.14 20.95 -1.05
CA ASN A 225 16.30 20.53 -0.24
C ASN A 225 15.92 20.17 1.21
N GLU A 226 14.92 20.83 1.78
CA GLU A 226 14.37 20.49 3.10
C GLU A 226 13.89 19.03 3.17
N TRP A 227 13.30 18.48 2.11
CA TRP A 227 12.82 17.10 2.14
C TRP A 227 13.95 16.09 2.29
N ARG A 228 15.15 16.48 1.84
CA ARG A 228 16.36 15.65 1.91
C ARG A 228 16.99 15.64 3.30
N THR A 229 16.56 16.54 4.20
CA THR A 229 17.08 16.58 5.58
C THR A 229 16.32 15.66 6.53
N TYR A 230 15.11 15.23 6.18
CA TYR A 230 14.34 14.30 7.01
C TYR A 230 15.02 12.93 7.08
N SER A 231 15.13 12.40 8.28
CA SER A 231 15.63 11.06 8.54
C SER A 231 14.52 10.00 8.38
N LYS A 232 14.93 8.74 8.25
CA LYS A 232 13.98 7.60 8.27
C LYS A 232 13.22 7.53 9.60
N GLN A 233 13.87 7.92 10.69
CA GLN A 233 13.25 7.89 12.01
C GLN A 233 12.12 8.93 12.10
N GLU A 234 12.39 10.19 11.75
CA GLU A 234 11.36 11.24 11.70
C GLU A 234 10.22 10.88 10.74
N ALA A 235 10.53 10.23 9.61
CA ALA A 235 9.53 9.75 8.68
C ALA A 235 8.59 8.71 9.31
N ILE A 236 9.12 7.76 10.09
CA ILE A 236 8.32 6.74 10.78
C ILE A 236 7.55 7.37 11.96
N GLU A 237 8.19 8.22 12.76
CA GLU A 237 7.56 8.93 13.88
C GLU A 237 6.36 9.76 13.39
N SER A 238 6.47 10.40 12.22
CA SER A 238 5.36 11.14 11.62
C SER A 238 4.16 10.28 11.23
N LEU A 239 4.32 8.97 11.07
CA LEU A 239 3.21 8.03 10.89
C LEU A 239 2.58 7.66 12.23
N ASP A 240 3.39 7.48 13.28
CA ASP A 240 2.92 7.11 14.62
C ASP A 240 2.15 8.25 15.29
N GLU A 241 2.59 9.50 15.11
CA GLU A 241 1.87 10.69 15.58
C GLU A 241 0.43 10.76 15.03
N MET A 242 0.17 10.15 13.87
CA MET A 242 -1.17 10.13 13.28
C MET A 242 -2.16 9.25 14.04
N TYR A 243 -1.69 8.16 14.64
CA TYR A 243 -2.53 7.20 15.38
C TYR A 243 -2.70 7.56 16.85
N ASN A 244 -1.97 8.57 17.32
CA ASN A 244 -2.04 9.11 18.68
C ASN A 244 -2.93 10.37 18.78
N LEU A 245 -3.67 10.70 17.71
CA LEU A 245 -4.68 11.77 17.65
C LEU A 245 -6.09 11.25 17.94
#